data_AF-A0A2V9KPI3-F1
#
_entry.id   AF-A0A2V9KPI3-F1
#
_cell.length_a   1.000
_cell.length_b   1.000
_cell.length_c   1.000
_cell.angle_alpha   90.00
_cell.angle_beta   90.00
_cell.angle_gamma   90.00
#
_symmetry.space_group_name_H-M   'P 1'
#
loop_
_entity.id
_entity.type
_entity.pdbx_description
1 polymer ?
#
loop_
_entity_poly.entity_id
_entity_poly.type
_entity_poly.pdbx_seq_one_letter_code
_entity_poly.pdbx_strand_id
1 'polypeptide(L)'
;QARASHSSGKKLAGVSDIAIDNCVPAEDALVSADGVPEKFAAGSTVAAVSIAMALVAEVGLRLVKTGAKPLTFVSPNVGLPPDHNEQVFQEYTERSRGRRS
;
A
#
# COMPACT_ATOMS: atom_id res chain seq x y z
N GLN A 1 23.32 6.59 -1.96
CA GLN A 1 21.91 7.05 -1.91
C GLN A 1 21.73 8.32 -2.73
N ALA A 2 20.60 8.50 -3.42
CA ALA A 2 20.30 9.70 -4.20
C ALA A 2 20.22 10.98 -3.34
N ARG A 3 20.51 12.15 -3.93
CA ARG A 3 20.36 13.47 -3.28
C ARG A 3 18.88 13.88 -3.23
N ALA A 4 18.51 14.68 -2.24
CA ALA A 4 17.17 15.27 -2.18
C ALA A 4 16.99 16.29 -3.31
N SER A 5 15.88 16.21 -4.03
CA SER A 5 15.55 17.11 -5.15
C SER A 5 14.60 18.25 -4.79
N HIS A 6 13.91 18.16 -3.64
CA HIS A 6 12.99 19.17 -3.17
C HIS A 6 13.73 20.38 -2.57
N SER A 7 13.17 21.58 -2.71
CA SER A 7 13.78 22.85 -2.24
C SER A 7 14.07 22.88 -0.74
N SER A 8 13.35 22.10 0.07
CA SER A 8 13.63 21.94 1.50
C SER A 8 14.91 21.17 1.82
N GLY A 9 15.55 20.54 0.84
CA GLY A 9 16.71 19.66 1.03
C GLY A 9 16.42 18.34 1.76
N LYS A 10 15.15 18.06 2.09
CA LYS A 10 14.73 16.85 2.80
C LYS A 10 14.29 15.75 1.82
N LYS A 11 14.46 14.49 2.23
CA LYS A 11 13.86 13.31 1.59
C LYS A 11 12.54 12.96 2.27
N LEU A 12 11.67 12.20 1.58
CA LEU A 12 10.37 11.76 2.11
C LEU A 12 10.50 11.12 3.50
N ALA A 13 11.41 10.15 3.67
CA ALA A 13 11.62 9.50 4.97
C ALA A 13 12.03 10.47 6.10
N GLY A 14 12.65 11.61 5.77
CA GLY A 14 13.04 12.63 6.75
C GLY A 14 11.91 13.60 7.14
N VAL A 15 10.72 13.46 6.55
CA VAL A 15 9.52 14.24 6.89
C VAL A 15 8.32 13.36 7.27
N SER A 16 8.51 12.05 7.39
CA SER A 16 7.48 11.11 7.82
C SER A 16 7.61 10.82 9.32
N ASP A 17 6.50 10.69 10.04
CA ASP A 17 6.51 10.21 11.43
C ASP A 17 7.04 8.77 11.52
N ILE A 18 6.69 7.95 10.52
CA ILE A 18 7.14 6.57 10.37
C ILE A 18 7.55 6.38 8.92
N ALA A 19 8.79 5.92 8.71
CA ALA A 19 9.29 5.48 7.41
C ALA A 19 9.43 3.95 7.42
N ILE A 20 8.88 3.30 6.40
CA ILE A 20 9.02 1.85 6.21
C ILE A 20 10.04 1.62 5.10
N ASP A 21 11.13 0.94 5.43
CA ASP A 21 12.12 0.50 4.45
C ASP A 21 11.60 -0.78 3.76
N ASN A 22 11.55 -0.78 2.44
CA ASN A 22 11.17 -1.96 1.66
C ASN A 22 12.34 -2.93 1.46
N CYS A 23 13.55 -2.54 1.92
CA CYS A 23 14.79 -3.31 1.85
C CYS A 23 15.25 -3.67 0.43
N VAL A 24 14.68 -3.04 -0.60
CA VAL A 24 15.07 -3.27 -1.98
C VAL A 24 16.31 -2.44 -2.27
N PRO A 25 17.33 -3.03 -2.93
CA PRO A 25 18.55 -2.31 -3.24
C PRO A 25 18.27 -1.13 -4.19
N ALA A 26 19.15 -0.14 -4.17
CA ALA A 26 18.90 1.16 -4.80
C ALA A 26 18.66 1.09 -6.32
N GLU A 27 19.20 0.06 -6.99
CA GLU A 27 18.96 -0.19 -8.42
C GLU A 27 17.55 -0.68 -8.75
N ASP A 28 16.79 -1.16 -7.75
CA ASP A 28 15.49 -1.82 -7.93
C ASP A 28 15.48 -2.82 -9.09
N ALA A 29 16.50 -3.68 -9.11
CA ALA A 29 16.68 -4.73 -10.10
C ALA A 29 17.44 -5.89 -9.46
N LEU A 30 16.82 -7.06 -9.38
CA LEU A 30 17.27 -8.16 -8.52
C LEU A 30 17.95 -9.30 -9.27
N VAL A 31 17.72 -9.44 -10.58
CA VAL A 31 18.19 -10.58 -11.38
C VAL A 31 19.24 -10.11 -12.39
N SER A 32 20.32 -10.87 -12.49
CA SER A 32 21.40 -10.68 -13.48
C SER A 32 21.49 -11.90 -14.39
N ALA A 33 21.98 -11.73 -15.62
CA ALA A 33 22.20 -12.81 -16.57
C ALA A 33 23.53 -12.63 -17.31
N ASP A 34 24.24 -13.73 -17.59
CA ASP A 34 25.52 -13.69 -18.29
C ASP A 34 25.36 -13.08 -19.69
N GLY A 35 26.26 -12.17 -20.04
CA GLY A 35 26.22 -11.44 -21.32
C GLY A 35 25.24 -10.26 -21.34
N VAL A 36 24.50 -9.99 -20.27
CA VAL A 36 23.61 -8.83 -20.15
C VAL A 36 24.16 -7.87 -19.08
N PRO A 37 24.55 -6.63 -19.44
CA PRO A 37 25.10 -5.68 -18.48
C PRO A 37 24.05 -5.12 -17.51
N GLU A 38 22.78 -5.06 -17.92
CA GLU A 38 21.67 -4.57 -17.09
C GLU A 38 21.03 -5.68 -16.22
N LYS A 39 20.68 -5.34 -14.98
CA LYS A 39 19.82 -6.16 -14.13
C LYS A 39 18.35 -5.95 -14.48
N PHE A 40 17.49 -6.93 -14.18
CA PHE A 40 16.05 -6.86 -14.36
C PHE A 40 15.30 -7.42 -13.14
N ALA A 41 13.96 -7.47 -13.23
CA ALA A 41 13.04 -7.85 -12.15
C ALA A 41 13.13 -6.92 -10.93
N ALA A 42 12.39 -5.80 -11.02
CA ALA A 42 12.21 -4.87 -9.90
C ALA A 42 11.54 -5.55 -8.70
N GLY A 43 12.10 -5.32 -7.52
CA GLY A 43 11.61 -5.88 -6.26
C GLY A 43 10.66 -4.96 -5.52
N SER A 44 10.77 -3.65 -5.74
CA SER A 44 10.09 -2.63 -4.95
C SER A 44 8.57 -2.75 -5.01
N THR A 45 8.00 -3.12 -6.17
CA THR A 45 6.56 -3.33 -6.33
C THR A 45 6.06 -4.47 -5.46
N VAL A 46 6.71 -5.62 -5.50
CA VAL A 46 6.30 -6.79 -4.70
C VAL A 46 6.44 -6.47 -3.21
N ALA A 47 7.57 -5.90 -2.81
CA ALA A 47 7.80 -5.50 -1.42
C ALA A 47 6.75 -4.48 -0.94
N ALA A 48 6.48 -3.45 -1.73
CA ALA A 48 5.49 -2.41 -1.40
C ALA A 48 4.07 -2.98 -1.27
N VAL A 49 3.65 -3.86 -2.19
CA VAL A 49 2.35 -4.53 -2.12
C VAL A 49 2.26 -5.42 -0.88
N SER A 50 3.28 -6.24 -0.59
CA SER A 50 3.30 -7.09 0.60
C SER A 50 3.23 -6.28 1.89
N ILE A 51 4.00 -5.19 2.00
CA ILE A 51 3.98 -4.28 3.15
C ILE A 51 2.60 -3.64 3.29
N ALA A 52 2.05 -3.08 2.22
CA ALA A 52 0.73 -2.43 2.24
C ALA A 52 -0.38 -3.40 2.66
N MET A 53 -0.37 -4.63 2.15
CA MET A 53 -1.37 -5.63 2.52
C MET A 53 -1.21 -6.11 3.98
N ALA A 54 0.03 -6.23 4.48
CA ALA A 54 0.28 -6.53 5.89
C ALA A 54 -0.28 -5.42 6.81
N LEU A 55 -0.09 -4.15 6.43
CA LEU A 55 -0.68 -3.01 7.15
C LEU A 55 -2.21 -3.06 7.15
N VAL A 56 -2.83 -3.31 5.99
CA VAL A 56 -4.30 -3.45 5.88
C VAL A 56 -4.81 -4.56 6.79
N ALA A 57 -4.14 -5.71 6.81
CA ALA A 57 -4.53 -6.85 7.64
C ALA A 57 -4.44 -6.50 9.14
N GLU A 58 -3.30 -5.98 9.60
CA GLU A 58 -3.10 -5.65 11.02
C GLU A 58 -4.04 -4.52 11.49
N VAL A 59 -4.24 -3.49 10.66
CA VAL A 59 -5.19 -2.41 10.96
C VAL A 59 -6.62 -2.96 11.04
N GLY A 60 -7.01 -3.82 10.11
CA GLY A 60 -8.31 -4.50 10.13
C GLY A 60 -8.54 -5.28 11.41
N LEU A 61 -7.57 -6.10 11.82
CA LEU A 61 -7.63 -6.88 13.06
C LEU A 61 -7.73 -5.97 14.29
N ARG A 62 -6.97 -4.88 14.34
CA ARG A 62 -7.04 -3.91 15.46
C ARG A 62 -8.38 -3.21 15.54
N LEU A 63 -8.95 -2.77 14.42
CA LEU A 63 -10.28 -2.15 14.38
C LEU A 63 -11.37 -3.11 14.86
N VAL A 64 -11.31 -4.38 14.44
CA VAL A 64 -12.25 -5.40 14.92
C VAL A 64 -12.12 -5.60 16.43
N LYS A 65 -10.89 -5.59 16.98
CA LYS A 65 -10.66 -5.67 18.44
C LYS A 65 -11.26 -4.51 19.23
N THR A 66 -11.45 -3.33 18.61
CA THR A 66 -12.14 -2.20 19.25
C THR A 66 -13.67 -2.23 19.06
N GLY A 67 -14.23 -3.32 18.52
CA GLY A 67 -15.65 -3.46 18.23
C GLY A 67 -16.11 -2.79 16.93
N ALA A 68 -15.19 -2.22 16.14
CA ALA A 68 -15.54 -1.70 14.83
C ALA A 68 -15.82 -2.85 13.85
N LYS A 69 -16.65 -2.59 12.84
CA LYS A 69 -16.94 -3.51 11.74
C LYS A 69 -16.52 -2.87 10.42
N PRO A 70 -15.26 -3.03 9.99
CA PRO A 70 -14.78 -2.45 8.73
C PRO A 70 -15.54 -3.06 7.54
N LEU A 71 -15.98 -2.20 6.63
CA LEU A 71 -16.52 -2.63 5.35
C LEU A 71 -15.36 -2.88 4.39
N THR A 72 -15.29 -4.08 3.82
CA THR A 72 -14.20 -4.52 2.94
C THR A 72 -14.75 -4.97 1.61
N PHE A 73 -14.03 -4.63 0.54
CA PHE A 73 -14.27 -5.24 -0.77
C PHE A 73 -13.92 -6.73 -0.72
N VAL A 74 -14.70 -7.52 -1.46
CA VAL A 74 -14.51 -8.96 -1.57
C VAL A 74 -14.37 -9.36 -3.03
N SER A 75 -13.70 -10.48 -3.26
CA SER A 75 -13.67 -11.08 -4.58
C SER A 75 -15.10 -11.47 -5.00
N PRO A 76 -15.52 -11.18 -6.25
CA PRO A 76 -16.82 -11.62 -6.77
C PRO A 76 -17.04 -13.13 -6.73
N ASN A 77 -15.95 -13.91 -6.58
CA ASN A 77 -15.99 -15.37 -6.48
C ASN A 77 -16.32 -15.87 -5.06
N VAL A 78 -16.48 -14.96 -4.09
CA VAL A 78 -16.92 -15.29 -2.72
C VAL A 78 -18.45 -15.28 -2.69
N GLY A 79 -19.06 -16.23 -1.96
CA GLY A 79 -20.52 -16.39 -1.85
C GLY A 79 -21.25 -15.29 -1.05
N LEU A 80 -20.80 -14.05 -1.12
CA LEU A 80 -21.49 -12.89 -0.56
C LEU A 80 -22.52 -12.35 -1.56
N PRO A 81 -23.50 -11.54 -1.07
CA PRO A 81 -24.48 -10.92 -1.94
C PRO A 81 -23.84 -10.14 -3.10
N PRO A 82 -24.40 -10.19 -4.32
CA PRO A 82 -23.83 -9.50 -5.49
C PRO A 82 -23.65 -7.99 -5.32
N ASP A 83 -24.47 -7.37 -4.48
CA ASP A 83 -24.47 -5.93 -4.19
C ASP A 83 -23.52 -5.53 -3.05
N HIS A 84 -22.84 -6.49 -2.40
CA HIS A 84 -21.94 -6.22 -1.27
C HIS A 84 -20.89 -5.15 -1.60
N ASN A 85 -20.17 -5.31 -2.71
CA ASN A 85 -19.13 -4.35 -3.10
C ASN A 85 -19.71 -2.97 -3.49
N GLU A 86 -20.94 -2.93 -4.00
CA GLU A 86 -21.62 -1.68 -4.30
C GLU A 86 -21.99 -0.92 -3.01
N GLN A 87 -22.52 -1.62 -2.01
CA GLN A 87 -22.79 -1.05 -0.69
C GLN A 87 -21.51 -0.50 -0.02
N VAL A 88 -20.39 -1.25 -0.11
CA VAL A 88 -19.08 -0.79 0.37
C VAL A 88 -18.67 0.51 -0.34
N PHE A 89 -18.84 0.58 -1.66
CA PHE A 89 -18.50 1.77 -2.44
C PHE A 89 -19.37 2.99 -2.07
N GLN A 90 -20.68 2.79 -1.90
CA GLN A 90 -21.62 3.85 -1.52
C GLN A 90 -21.24 4.47 -0.17
N GLU A 91 -21.03 3.63 0.86
CA GLU A 91 -20.63 4.10 2.19
C GLU A 91 -19.34 4.93 2.16
N TYR A 92 -18.29 4.43 1.49
CA TYR A 92 -17.01 5.16 1.44
C TYR A 92 -17.10 6.46 0.62
N THR A 93 -17.98 6.51 -0.38
CA THR A 93 -18.27 7.73 -1.14
C THR A 93 -18.93 8.79 -0.25
N GLU A 94 -19.93 8.39 0.54
CA GLU A 94 -20.62 9.28 1.49
C GLU A 94 -19.68 9.81 2.57
N ARG A 95 -18.88 8.94 3.20
CA ARG A 95 -17.86 9.33 4.19
C ARG A 95 -16.85 10.33 3.61
N SER A 96 -16.45 10.13 2.36
CA SER A 96 -15.50 11.01 1.67
C SER A 96 -16.12 12.36 1.28
N ARG A 97 -17.45 12.45 1.14
CA ARG A 97 -18.16 13.71 0.94
C ARG A 97 -18.33 14.47 2.26
N GLY A 98 -18.72 13.79 3.33
CA GLY A 98 -18.90 14.40 4.67
C GLY A 98 -17.61 14.93 5.31
N ARG A 99 -16.43 14.42 4.92
CA ARG A 99 -15.12 14.95 5.36
C ARG A 99 -14.66 16.20 4.59
N ARG A 100 -15.37 16.58 3.52
CA ARG A 100 -15.05 17.76 2.69
C ARG A 100 -15.92 18.99 3.01
N SER A 101 -16.84 18.88 3.96
CA SER A 101 -17.59 19.98 4.59
C SER A 101 -17.02 20.30 5.95
#